data_AF-A0A3A9E751-F1
#
_entry.id   AF-A0A3A9E751-F1
#
_cell.length_a   1.000
_cell.length_b   1.000
_cell.length_c   1.000
_cell.angle_alpha   90.00
_cell.angle_beta   90.00
_cell.angle_gamma   90.00
#
_symmetry.space_group_name_H-M   'P 1'
#
loop_
_entity.id
_entity.type
_entity.pdbx_description
1 polymer ?
#
loop_
_entity_poly.entity_id
_entity_poly.type
_entity_poly.pdbx_seq_one_letter_code
_entity_poly.pdbx_strand_id
1 'polypeptide(L)'
;KALVPVLPPEEEFPYAIRTVSETFESNGSTSQASICASSMSLMAAGVPIKKAVAGISAGLVTGETDDDYIVLTDIQGLEDFFGDMDFKVAGTHEGITAIQMDIKIHGLTRPIVEEAIRKTKAARTYILDEIMKPAIEEPRKEVGKYAPKIVQIQIDPEKIGDVVGQRGKTINAIIEQTGVKIDISDDGAVSVCGTDQESMNKAVEMIRIITTDYEEGMILTGKVVSIKEFGAFIEFAPGKEGMVHISKICKERIKRVEDILTLGDKVTVKCLGKDKMGRISFSMKDVVQ
;
A
#
# COMPACT_ATOMS: atom_id res chain seq x y z
N LYS A 1 -12.34 8.28 -13.79
CA LYS A 1 -13.17 9.32 -13.12
C LYS A 1 -14.15 8.69 -12.13
N ALA A 2 -15.08 7.84 -12.57
CA ALA A 2 -16.12 7.25 -11.70
C ALA A 2 -15.60 6.46 -10.47
N LEU A 3 -14.42 5.84 -10.56
CA LEU A 3 -13.84 5.07 -9.44
C LEU A 3 -12.97 5.90 -8.51
N VAL A 4 -12.47 7.06 -8.94
CA VAL A 4 -11.55 7.89 -8.14
C VAL A 4 -12.13 8.25 -6.77
N PRO A 5 -13.43 8.61 -6.63
CA PRO A 5 -14.01 8.94 -5.33
C PRO A 5 -14.03 7.78 -4.31
N VAL A 6 -13.94 6.53 -4.76
CA VAL A 6 -13.98 5.35 -3.88
C VAL A 6 -12.60 4.72 -3.65
N LEU A 7 -11.54 5.24 -4.28
CA LEU A 7 -10.19 4.74 -4.04
C LEU A 7 -9.74 5.05 -2.61
N PRO A 8 -8.96 4.16 -1.99
CA PRO A 8 -8.32 4.43 -0.70
C PRO A 8 -7.27 5.54 -0.85
N PRO A 9 -6.96 6.26 0.24
CA PRO A 9 -5.78 7.11 0.29
C PRO A 9 -4.50 6.27 0.22
N GLU A 10 -3.41 6.91 -0.18
CA GLU A 10 -2.09 6.26 -0.30
C GLU A 10 -1.60 5.67 1.03
N GLU A 11 -1.91 6.34 2.15
CA GLU A 11 -1.59 5.90 3.51
C GLU A 11 -2.23 4.54 3.87
N GLU A 12 -3.40 4.25 3.31
CA GLU A 12 -4.12 2.99 3.54
C GLU A 12 -3.71 1.91 2.53
N PHE A 13 -3.44 2.32 1.29
CA PHE A 13 -3.08 1.41 0.20
C PHE A 13 -1.99 2.02 -0.68
N PRO A 14 -0.70 1.86 -0.30
CA PRO A 14 0.43 2.56 -0.91
C PRO A 14 0.88 1.92 -2.24
N TYR A 15 -0.07 1.66 -3.13
CA TYR A 15 0.17 0.99 -4.41
C TYR A 15 -0.21 1.89 -5.57
N ALA A 16 0.63 1.90 -6.60
CA ALA A 16 0.22 2.38 -7.90
C ALA A 16 -0.78 1.38 -8.53
N ILE A 17 -2.02 1.84 -8.73
CA ILE A 17 -3.08 1.03 -9.30
C ILE A 17 -3.16 1.28 -10.81
N ARG A 18 -3.04 0.21 -11.60
CA ARG A 18 -3.33 0.24 -13.04
C ARG A 18 -4.45 -0.73 -13.34
N THR A 19 -5.55 -0.20 -13.88
CA THR A 19 -6.67 -1.00 -14.37
C THR A 19 -6.76 -0.87 -15.88
N VAL A 20 -6.90 -1.99 -16.58
CA VAL A 20 -7.12 -2.05 -18.02
C VAL A 20 -8.45 -2.77 -18.24
N SER A 21 -9.35 -2.15 -18.99
CA SER A 21 -10.61 -2.76 -19.40
C SER A 21 -10.53 -3.06 -20.88
N GLU A 22 -10.62 -4.34 -21.24
CA GLU A 22 -10.64 -4.80 -22.62
C GLU A 22 -12.07 -5.20 -22.99
N THR A 23 -12.58 -4.63 -24.08
CA THR A 23 -13.95 -4.90 -24.54
C THR A 23 -13.90 -6.02 -25.58
N PHE A 24 -14.41 -7.19 -25.21
CA PHE A 24 -14.53 -8.33 -26.12
C PHE A 24 -15.81 -8.31 -26.95
N GLU A 25 -16.89 -7.76 -26.40
CA GLU A 25 -18.19 -7.62 -27.05
C GLU A 25 -18.78 -6.25 -26.74
N SER A 26 -19.54 -5.70 -27.68
CA SER A 26 -20.14 -4.37 -27.55
C SER A 26 -21.49 -4.31 -28.26
N ASN A 27 -22.57 -4.27 -27.47
CA ASN A 27 -23.91 -3.93 -27.96
C ASN A 27 -24.64 -2.96 -27.02
N GLY A 28 -23.91 -2.31 -26.12
CA GLY A 28 -24.43 -1.35 -25.14
C GLY A 28 -23.27 -0.50 -24.61
N SER A 29 -23.42 0.09 -23.43
CA SER A 29 -22.42 1.01 -22.91
C SER A 29 -21.18 0.31 -22.33
N THR A 30 -20.18 0.05 -23.17
CA THR A 30 -18.90 -0.55 -22.76
C THR A 30 -18.14 0.28 -21.74
N SER A 31 -18.36 1.60 -21.73
CA SER A 31 -17.80 2.50 -20.71
C SER A 31 -18.40 2.24 -19.32
N GLN A 32 -19.70 1.94 -19.23
CA GLN A 32 -20.36 1.61 -17.97
C GLN A 32 -20.00 0.18 -17.53
N ALA A 33 -19.96 -0.77 -18.46
CA ALA A 33 -19.45 -2.11 -18.21
C ALA A 33 -18.01 -2.08 -17.66
N SER A 34 -17.15 -1.22 -18.21
CA SER A 34 -15.78 -1.03 -17.74
C SER A 34 -15.71 -0.54 -16.29
N ILE A 35 -16.66 0.28 -15.83
CA ILE A 35 -16.73 0.73 -14.43
C ILE A 35 -17.06 -0.44 -13.51
N CYS A 36 -18.10 -1.22 -13.85
CA CYS A 36 -18.52 -2.38 -13.07
C CYS A 36 -17.39 -3.43 -12.99
N ALA A 37 -16.80 -3.78 -14.14
CA ALA A 37 -15.70 -4.73 -14.23
C ALA A 37 -14.46 -4.25 -13.46
N SER A 38 -14.11 -2.97 -13.59
CA SER A 38 -12.97 -2.39 -12.86
C SER A 38 -13.22 -2.36 -11.35
N SER A 39 -14.44 -2.04 -10.90
CA SER A 39 -14.80 -2.10 -9.47
C SER A 39 -14.58 -3.50 -8.90
N MET A 40 -15.10 -4.54 -9.57
CA MET A 40 -14.90 -5.93 -9.13
C MET A 40 -13.44 -6.37 -9.23
N SER A 41 -12.72 -5.96 -10.29
CA SER A 41 -11.31 -6.28 -10.49
C SER A 41 -10.43 -5.69 -9.38
N LEU A 42 -10.68 -4.45 -8.97
CA LEU A 42 -9.99 -3.82 -7.84
C LEU A 42 -10.24 -4.57 -6.53
N MET A 43 -11.49 -4.93 -6.26
CA MET A 43 -11.85 -5.74 -5.08
C MET A 43 -11.15 -7.11 -5.11
N ALA A 44 -11.12 -7.77 -6.28
CA ALA A 44 -10.46 -9.07 -6.47
C ALA A 44 -8.93 -8.99 -6.37
N ALA A 45 -8.34 -7.84 -6.69
CA ALA A 45 -6.92 -7.56 -6.52
C ALA A 45 -6.53 -7.23 -5.07
N GLY A 46 -7.52 -7.08 -4.17
CA GLY A 46 -7.30 -6.72 -2.77
C GLY A 46 -7.18 -5.22 -2.52
N VAL A 47 -7.62 -4.38 -3.46
CA VAL A 47 -7.68 -2.93 -3.26
C VAL A 47 -8.86 -2.62 -2.34
N PRO A 48 -8.64 -1.97 -1.19
CA PRO A 48 -9.70 -1.62 -0.23
C PRO A 48 -10.50 -0.42 -0.72
N ILE A 49 -11.23 -0.56 -1.83
CA ILE A 49 -12.14 0.48 -2.30
C ILE A 49 -13.26 0.66 -1.27
N LYS A 50 -13.64 1.91 -1.00
CA LYS A 50 -14.62 2.25 0.04
C LYS A 50 -15.96 1.57 -0.19
N LYS A 51 -16.42 1.54 -1.46
CA LYS A 51 -17.69 0.97 -1.92
C LYS A 51 -17.58 0.52 -3.37
N ALA A 52 -18.32 -0.53 -3.73
CA ALA A 52 -18.49 -0.94 -5.12
C ALA A 52 -19.21 0.15 -5.93
N VAL A 53 -18.80 0.32 -7.19
CA VAL A 53 -19.37 1.31 -8.11
C VAL A 53 -19.87 0.58 -9.35
N ALA A 54 -21.12 0.82 -9.70
CA ALA A 54 -21.70 0.38 -10.96
C ALA A 54 -21.98 1.58 -11.86
N GLY A 55 -21.94 1.33 -13.17
CA GLY A 55 -22.35 2.28 -14.20
C GLY A 55 -23.58 1.75 -14.94
N ILE A 56 -24.41 2.66 -15.46
CA ILE A 56 -25.50 2.31 -16.36
C ILE A 56 -25.77 3.46 -17.33
N SER A 57 -26.27 3.15 -18.53
CA SER A 57 -26.75 4.13 -19.50
C SER A 57 -28.27 4.19 -19.52
N ALA A 58 -28.79 5.36 -19.84
CA ALA A 58 -30.18 5.59 -20.17
C ALA A 58 -30.25 6.39 -21.45
N GLY A 59 -31.25 6.09 -22.27
CA GLY A 59 -31.53 6.83 -23.50
C GLY A 59 -32.81 7.64 -23.37
N LEU A 60 -32.99 8.59 -24.27
CA LEU A 60 -34.25 9.29 -24.46
C LEU A 60 -34.70 9.14 -25.90
N VAL A 61 -35.99 8.92 -26.09
CA VAL A 61 -36.68 9.10 -27.37
C VAL A 61 -37.80 10.10 -27.14
N THR A 62 -37.84 11.14 -27.96
CA THR A 62 -38.85 12.19 -27.94
C THR A 62 -39.77 12.08 -29.15
N GLY A 63 -41.05 12.36 -28.94
CA GLY A 63 -42.08 12.40 -29.96
C GLY A 63 -42.25 13.82 -30.51
N GLU A 64 -43.47 14.16 -30.93
CA GLU A 64 -43.76 15.46 -31.56
C GLU A 64 -43.81 16.63 -30.56
N THR A 65 -43.94 16.33 -29.25
CA THR A 65 -44.04 17.33 -28.18
C THR A 65 -43.10 17.01 -27.04
N ASP A 66 -42.70 18.03 -26.26
CA ASP A 66 -41.78 17.89 -25.13
C ASP A 66 -42.31 16.97 -24.00
N ASP A 67 -43.63 16.73 -23.96
CA ASP A 67 -44.29 15.85 -22.99
C ASP A 67 -44.42 14.41 -23.49
N ASP A 68 -44.19 14.16 -24.78
CA ASP A 68 -44.21 12.83 -25.40
C ASP A 68 -42.78 12.29 -25.45
N TYR A 69 -42.37 11.58 -24.41
CA TYR A 69 -41.02 11.01 -24.36
C TYR A 69 -40.98 9.65 -23.65
N ILE A 70 -39.95 8.87 -23.97
CA ILE A 70 -39.64 7.60 -23.32
C ILE A 70 -38.17 7.60 -22.90
N VAL A 71 -37.93 7.36 -21.61
CA VAL A 71 -36.59 7.10 -21.09
C VAL A 71 -36.32 5.59 -21.09
N LEU A 72 -35.34 5.17 -21.88
CA LEU A 72 -34.86 3.80 -21.98
C LEU A 72 -33.77 3.53 -20.93
N THR A 73 -33.66 2.29 -20.47
CA THR A 73 -32.65 1.86 -19.48
C THR A 73 -31.78 0.77 -20.09
N ASP A 74 -30.47 0.87 -19.90
CA ASP A 74 -29.46 -0.02 -20.47
C ASP A 74 -29.53 -0.11 -21.99
N ILE A 75 -29.39 1.06 -22.63
CA ILE A 75 -29.60 1.18 -24.07
C ILE A 75 -28.59 0.37 -24.88
N GLN A 76 -29.12 -0.23 -25.94
CA GLN A 76 -28.33 -0.84 -26.99
C GLN A 76 -27.71 0.19 -27.93
N GLY A 77 -26.72 -0.22 -28.72
CA GLY A 77 -26.09 0.66 -29.70
C GLY A 77 -27.06 1.25 -30.73
N LEU A 78 -28.09 0.51 -31.11
CA LEU A 78 -29.15 1.01 -32.00
C LEU A 78 -30.02 2.08 -31.31
N GLU A 79 -30.38 1.85 -30.05
CA GLU A 79 -31.20 2.78 -29.27
C GLU A 79 -30.44 4.08 -28.96
N ASP A 80 -29.13 4.01 -28.73
CA ASP A 80 -28.27 5.19 -28.66
C ASP A 80 -28.24 5.92 -30.01
N PHE A 81 -28.00 5.20 -31.12
CA PHE A 81 -27.88 5.82 -32.44
C PHE A 81 -29.13 6.64 -32.82
N PHE A 82 -30.31 6.07 -32.62
CA PHE A 82 -31.60 6.69 -32.94
C PHE A 82 -32.19 7.56 -31.81
N GLY A 83 -31.63 7.49 -30.60
CA GLY A 83 -32.09 8.26 -29.45
C GLY A 83 -31.62 9.72 -29.45
N ASP A 84 -32.36 10.54 -28.72
CA ASP A 84 -32.20 11.99 -28.59
C ASP A 84 -31.25 12.42 -27.46
N MET A 85 -30.97 11.50 -26.54
CA MET A 85 -30.03 11.68 -25.43
C MET A 85 -29.38 10.35 -25.07
N ASP A 86 -28.08 10.39 -24.76
CA ASP A 86 -27.35 9.33 -24.07
C ASP A 86 -26.88 9.85 -22.70
N PHE A 87 -27.43 9.24 -21.64
CA PHE A 87 -27.20 9.62 -20.26
C PHE A 87 -26.52 8.49 -19.49
N LYS A 88 -25.26 8.68 -19.13
CA LYS A 88 -24.44 7.69 -18.43
C LYS A 88 -24.24 8.10 -16.99
N VAL A 89 -24.57 7.20 -16.05
CA VAL A 89 -24.48 7.46 -14.61
C VAL A 89 -23.75 6.33 -13.93
N ALA A 90 -22.73 6.69 -13.16
CA ALA A 90 -22.01 5.77 -12.30
C ALA A 90 -22.07 6.19 -10.84
N GLY A 91 -22.06 5.23 -9.93
CA GLY A 91 -22.16 5.52 -8.50
C GLY A 91 -22.28 4.31 -7.61
N THR A 92 -22.41 4.59 -6.33
CA THR A 92 -22.65 3.62 -5.25
C THR A 92 -24.13 3.65 -4.85
N HIS A 93 -24.51 2.92 -3.81
CA HIS A 93 -25.82 3.06 -3.17
C HIS A 93 -26.07 4.45 -2.57
N GLU A 94 -25.01 5.15 -2.16
CA GLU A 94 -25.10 6.43 -1.45
C GLU A 94 -25.15 7.63 -2.37
N GLY A 95 -24.61 7.51 -3.58
CA GLY A 95 -24.49 8.67 -4.44
C GLY A 95 -23.92 8.36 -5.81
N ILE A 96 -23.90 9.41 -6.62
CA ILE A 96 -23.35 9.38 -7.97
C ILE A 96 -21.88 9.81 -7.90
N THR A 97 -21.00 9.04 -8.53
CA THR A 97 -19.56 9.33 -8.60
C THR A 97 -19.16 9.96 -9.94
N ALA A 98 -19.94 9.74 -10.99
CA ALA A 98 -19.78 10.41 -12.27
C ALA A 98 -21.09 10.45 -13.06
N ILE A 99 -21.26 11.53 -13.82
CA ILE A 99 -22.32 11.68 -14.84
C ILE A 99 -21.65 12.11 -16.13
N GLN A 100 -22.09 11.52 -17.24
CA GLN A 100 -21.84 12.03 -18.58
C GLN A 100 -23.18 12.10 -19.30
N MET A 101 -23.41 13.18 -20.04
CA MET A 101 -24.64 13.40 -20.77
C MET A 101 -24.30 13.99 -22.13
N ASP A 102 -24.76 13.33 -23.18
CA ASP A 102 -24.64 13.77 -24.56
C ASP A 102 -26.06 13.95 -25.12
N ILE A 103 -26.41 15.18 -25.51
CA ILE A 103 -27.75 15.56 -25.97
C ILE A 103 -27.68 15.83 -27.47
N LYS A 104 -28.66 15.33 -28.24
CA LYS A 104 -28.79 15.57 -29.69
C LYS A 104 -29.92 16.53 -30.05
N ILE A 105 -30.75 16.89 -29.07
CA ILE A 105 -31.87 17.84 -29.19
C ILE A 105 -31.56 19.19 -28.53
N HIS A 106 -32.47 20.15 -28.69
CA HIS A 106 -32.24 21.53 -28.27
C HIS A 106 -32.12 21.71 -26.75
N GLY A 107 -32.72 20.82 -25.95
CA GLY A 107 -32.63 20.84 -24.50
C GLY A 107 -33.39 19.69 -23.83
N LEU A 108 -33.25 19.60 -22.50
CA LEU A 108 -33.98 18.64 -21.67
C LEU A 108 -34.81 19.39 -20.63
N THR A 109 -36.05 18.94 -20.44
CA THR A 109 -36.90 19.46 -19.36
C THR A 109 -36.46 18.86 -18.02
N ARG A 110 -36.74 19.56 -16.92
CA ARG A 110 -36.44 19.04 -15.57
C ARG A 110 -37.09 17.67 -15.29
N PRO A 111 -38.36 17.42 -15.68
CA PRO A 111 -38.98 16.09 -15.53
C PRO A 111 -38.18 14.95 -16.20
N ILE A 112 -37.68 15.17 -17.41
CA ILE A 112 -36.88 14.17 -18.14
C ILE A 112 -35.61 13.81 -17.36
N VAL A 113 -34.90 14.83 -16.86
CA VAL A 113 -33.67 14.62 -16.09
C VAL A 113 -33.95 13.89 -14.77
N GLU A 114 -35.01 14.27 -14.06
CA GLU A 114 -35.40 13.61 -12.81
C GLU A 114 -35.78 12.14 -13.03
N GLU A 115 -36.50 11.84 -14.11
CA GLU A 115 -36.85 10.47 -14.48
C GLU A 115 -35.61 9.66 -14.86
N ALA A 116 -34.71 10.22 -15.66
CA ALA A 116 -33.46 9.57 -16.05
C ALA A 116 -32.59 9.24 -14.84
N ILE A 117 -32.42 10.17 -13.89
CA ILE A 117 -31.69 9.92 -12.64
C ILE A 117 -32.37 8.83 -11.80
N ARG A 118 -33.71 8.84 -11.72
CA ARG A 118 -34.46 7.83 -10.95
C ARG A 118 -34.31 6.44 -11.56
N LYS A 119 -34.47 6.30 -12.88
CA LYS A 119 -34.33 5.03 -13.61
C LYS A 119 -32.90 4.50 -13.51
N THR A 120 -31.91 5.34 -13.77
CA THR A 120 -30.49 4.95 -13.66
C THR A 120 -30.11 4.58 -12.23
N LYS A 121 -30.66 5.25 -11.20
CA LYS A 121 -30.47 4.83 -9.80
C LYS A 121 -31.00 3.41 -9.57
N ALA A 122 -32.24 3.12 -9.98
CA ALA A 122 -32.84 1.80 -9.78
C ALA A 122 -32.04 0.69 -10.50
N ALA A 123 -31.66 0.92 -11.76
CA ALA A 123 -30.88 -0.04 -12.53
C ALA A 123 -29.45 -0.23 -11.98
N ARG A 124 -28.80 0.86 -11.57
CA ARG A 124 -27.48 0.80 -10.92
C ARG A 124 -27.52 0.00 -9.62
N THR A 125 -28.54 0.20 -8.79
CA THR A 125 -28.75 -0.58 -7.57
C THR A 125 -28.95 -2.06 -7.88
N TYR A 126 -29.75 -2.39 -8.89
CA TYR A 126 -29.90 -3.78 -9.36
C TYR A 126 -28.55 -4.40 -9.78
N ILE A 127 -27.74 -3.69 -10.56
CA ILE A 127 -26.41 -4.18 -10.98
C ILE A 127 -25.50 -4.40 -9.75
N LEU A 128 -25.51 -3.49 -8.78
CA LEU A 128 -24.72 -3.64 -7.57
C LEU A 128 -25.15 -4.87 -6.76
N ASP A 129 -26.45 -5.02 -6.51
CA ASP A 129 -26.99 -5.98 -5.54
C ASP A 129 -27.18 -7.38 -6.12
N GLU A 130 -27.71 -7.49 -7.34
CA GLU A 130 -28.09 -8.76 -7.94
C GLU A 130 -27.00 -9.35 -8.85
N ILE A 131 -26.07 -8.52 -9.32
CA ILE A 131 -25.05 -8.95 -10.30
C ILE A 131 -23.64 -8.90 -9.71
N MET A 132 -23.20 -7.74 -9.22
CA MET A 132 -21.82 -7.57 -8.75
C MET A 132 -21.60 -8.22 -7.38
N LYS A 133 -22.50 -7.97 -6.41
CA LYS A 133 -22.36 -8.48 -5.04
C LYS A 133 -22.29 -10.02 -4.97
N PRO A 134 -23.09 -10.80 -5.72
CA PRO A 134 -22.96 -12.25 -5.73
C PRO A 134 -21.62 -12.76 -6.30
N ALA A 135 -20.97 -11.98 -7.17
CA ALA A 135 -19.65 -12.32 -7.72
C ALA A 135 -18.52 -11.97 -6.75
N ILE A 136 -18.61 -10.81 -6.08
CA ILE A 136 -17.66 -10.37 -5.07
C ILE A 136 -18.31 -9.37 -4.11
N GLU A 137 -18.53 -9.79 -2.86
CA GLU A 137 -19.24 -8.98 -1.86
C GLU A 137 -18.36 -7.86 -1.28
N GLU A 138 -17.09 -8.15 -1.00
CA GLU A 138 -16.13 -7.22 -0.41
C GLU A 138 -14.74 -7.36 -1.04
N PRO A 139 -13.88 -6.32 -0.96
CA PRO A 139 -12.48 -6.45 -1.32
C PRO A 139 -11.80 -7.62 -0.62
N ARG A 140 -10.94 -8.35 -1.33
CA ARG A 140 -10.11 -9.39 -0.71
C ARG A 140 -9.19 -8.76 0.34
N LYS A 141 -9.01 -9.45 1.46
CA LYS A 141 -8.19 -8.97 2.59
C LYS A 141 -6.70 -8.83 2.28
N GLU A 142 -6.23 -9.58 1.29
CA GLU A 142 -4.82 -9.59 0.89
C GLU A 142 -4.70 -9.39 -0.60
N VAL A 143 -3.64 -8.68 -1.00
CA VAL A 143 -3.22 -8.60 -2.40
C VAL A 143 -2.75 -9.97 -2.89
N GLY A 144 -2.81 -10.19 -4.20
CA GLY A 144 -2.44 -11.48 -4.80
C GLY A 144 -1.02 -11.92 -4.45
N LYS A 145 -0.78 -13.24 -4.42
CA LYS A 145 0.51 -13.86 -4.07
C LYS A 145 1.72 -13.29 -4.84
N TYR A 146 1.50 -12.91 -6.10
CA TYR A 146 2.54 -12.40 -6.99
C TYR A 146 2.62 -10.87 -7.01
N ALA A 147 1.67 -10.19 -6.38
CA ALA A 147 1.76 -8.75 -6.20
C ALA A 147 2.88 -8.46 -5.19
N PRO A 148 3.76 -7.49 -5.47
CA PRO A 148 4.64 -6.95 -4.44
C PRO A 148 3.77 -6.50 -3.27
N LYS A 149 4.21 -6.78 -2.04
CA LYS A 149 3.63 -6.24 -0.83
C LYS A 149 4.44 -5.01 -0.42
N ILE A 150 3.77 -4.04 0.19
CA ILE A 150 4.39 -2.81 0.66
C ILE A 150 4.07 -2.67 2.15
N VAL A 151 5.10 -2.41 2.94
CA VAL A 151 5.00 -2.06 4.35
C VAL A 151 5.55 -0.66 4.52
N GLN A 152 4.72 0.25 5.03
CA GLN A 152 5.12 1.60 5.38
C GLN A 152 5.42 1.71 6.87
N ILE A 153 6.51 2.38 7.21
CA ILE A 153 6.86 2.76 8.58
C ILE A 153 7.24 4.24 8.62
N GLN A 154 6.89 4.91 9.71
CA GLN A 154 7.32 6.28 9.98
C GLN A 154 8.60 6.26 10.81
N ILE A 155 9.60 7.03 10.39
CA ILE A 155 10.83 7.29 11.16
C ILE A 155 10.99 8.78 11.44
N ASP A 156 11.85 9.11 12.39
CA ASP A 156 12.25 10.49 12.65
C ASP A 156 13.04 11.05 11.45
N PRO A 157 12.63 12.19 10.86
CA PRO A 157 13.35 12.81 9.74
C PRO A 157 14.84 13.05 10.02
N GLU A 158 15.23 13.33 11.27
CA GLU A 158 16.63 13.52 11.63
C GLU A 158 17.48 12.25 11.45
N LYS A 159 16.84 11.08 11.45
CA LYS A 159 17.49 9.77 11.34
C LYS A 159 17.51 9.20 9.92
N ILE A 160 16.96 9.91 8.94
CA ILE A 160 17.04 9.51 7.52
C ILE A 160 18.50 9.33 7.10
N GLY A 161 19.39 10.24 7.53
CA GLY A 161 20.82 10.17 7.23
C GLY A 161 21.49 8.89 7.75
N ASP A 162 21.03 8.36 8.88
CA ASP A 162 21.53 7.11 9.45
C ASP A 162 21.07 5.87 8.67
N VAL A 163 19.81 5.86 8.21
CA VAL A 163 19.25 4.74 7.41
C VAL A 163 19.86 4.69 6.01
N VAL A 164 20.04 5.85 5.36
CA VAL A 164 20.70 5.93 4.06
C VAL A 164 22.18 5.60 4.20
N GLY A 165 22.83 6.14 5.24
CA GLY A 165 24.27 6.04 5.46
C GLY A 165 25.09 6.84 4.44
N GLN A 166 26.41 6.90 4.63
CA GLN A 166 27.29 7.64 3.71
C GLN A 166 27.18 7.10 2.29
N ARG A 167 26.73 7.96 1.35
CA ARG A 167 26.51 7.62 -0.07
C ARG A 167 25.56 6.42 -0.29
N GLY A 168 24.61 6.19 0.60
CA GLY A 168 23.65 5.09 0.46
C GLY A 168 24.19 3.71 0.84
N LYS A 169 25.36 3.63 1.51
CA LYS A 169 25.99 2.33 1.83
C LYS A 169 25.10 1.45 2.71
N THR A 170 24.41 2.03 3.71
CA THR A 170 23.58 1.31 4.67
C THR A 170 22.33 0.76 4.00
N ILE A 171 21.58 1.61 3.28
CA ILE A 171 20.37 1.20 2.57
C ILE A 171 20.66 0.15 1.50
N ASN A 172 21.75 0.29 0.75
CA ASN A 172 22.16 -0.70 -0.25
C ASN A 172 22.50 -2.06 0.39
N ALA A 173 23.13 -2.07 1.57
CA ALA A 173 23.39 -3.31 2.30
C ALA A 173 22.11 -4.01 2.78
N ILE A 174 21.11 -3.24 3.23
CA ILE A 174 19.79 -3.81 3.60
C ILE A 174 19.11 -4.41 2.37
N ILE A 175 19.11 -3.69 1.25
CA ILE A 175 18.55 -4.16 -0.04
C ILE A 175 19.25 -5.43 -0.51
N GLU A 176 20.58 -5.50 -0.43
CA GLU A 176 21.36 -6.69 -0.85
C GLU A 176 21.08 -7.91 0.05
N GLN A 177 20.93 -7.70 1.36
CA GLN A 177 20.67 -8.79 2.31
C GLN A 177 19.23 -9.32 2.24
N THR A 178 18.26 -8.47 1.92
CA THR A 178 16.83 -8.80 2.00
C THR A 178 16.17 -8.94 0.63
N GLY A 179 16.79 -8.44 -0.44
CA GLY A 179 16.23 -8.46 -1.79
C GLY A 179 14.99 -7.58 -1.98
N VAL A 180 14.67 -6.71 -1.01
CA VAL A 180 13.51 -5.80 -1.08
C VAL A 180 13.90 -4.46 -1.70
N LYS A 181 12.92 -3.69 -2.16
CA LYS A 181 13.10 -2.29 -2.53
C LYS A 181 12.71 -1.41 -1.36
N ILE A 182 13.49 -0.38 -1.10
CA ILE A 182 13.25 0.58 -0.01
C ILE A 182 13.21 1.96 -0.63
N ASP A 183 12.15 2.71 -0.34
CA ASP A 183 12.00 4.11 -0.72
C ASP A 183 11.80 4.95 0.55
N ILE A 184 12.44 6.11 0.61
CA ILE A 184 12.41 6.99 1.79
C ILE A 184 12.02 8.38 1.32
N SER A 185 10.97 8.92 1.92
CA SER A 185 10.50 10.29 1.70
C SER A 185 11.16 11.26 2.68
N ASP A 186 11.23 12.55 2.29
CA ASP A 186 11.87 13.60 3.08
C ASP A 186 11.17 13.88 4.42
N ASP A 187 9.91 13.46 4.55
CA ASP A 187 9.09 13.54 5.76
C ASP A 187 9.29 12.36 6.73
N GLY A 188 10.18 11.41 6.39
CA GLY A 188 10.46 10.23 7.22
C GLY A 188 9.55 9.03 6.95
N ALA A 189 8.70 9.05 5.92
CA ALA A 189 7.97 7.86 5.49
C ALA A 189 8.91 6.88 4.74
N VAL A 190 9.01 5.64 5.23
CA VAL A 190 9.83 4.58 4.62
C VAL A 190 8.92 3.47 4.09
N SER A 191 8.97 3.23 2.77
CA SER A 191 8.20 2.20 2.09
C SER A 191 9.12 1.01 1.75
N VAL A 192 8.86 -0.15 2.35
CA VAL A 192 9.55 -1.41 2.08
C VAL A 192 8.68 -2.27 1.18
N CYS A 193 9.17 -2.58 -0.03
CA CYS A 193 8.45 -3.31 -1.07
C CYS A 193 9.14 -4.63 -1.42
N GLY A 194 8.41 -5.75 -1.35
CA GLY A 194 8.95 -7.08 -1.65
C GLY A 194 7.86 -8.12 -1.88
N THR A 195 8.21 -9.27 -2.45
CA THR A 195 7.26 -10.38 -2.67
C THR A 195 7.20 -11.37 -1.51
N ASP A 196 8.26 -11.43 -0.70
CA ASP A 196 8.38 -12.30 0.47
C ASP A 196 8.19 -11.52 1.78
N GLN A 197 7.20 -11.94 2.57
CA GLN A 197 6.86 -11.27 3.83
C GLN A 197 8.00 -11.38 4.85
N GLU A 198 8.73 -12.50 4.89
CA GLU A 198 9.79 -12.70 5.87
C GLU A 198 10.96 -11.74 5.61
N SER A 199 11.34 -11.59 4.34
CA SER A 199 12.39 -10.66 3.91
C SER A 199 12.02 -9.20 4.15
N MET A 200 10.76 -8.82 3.90
CA MET A 200 10.28 -7.47 4.24
C MET A 200 10.32 -7.20 5.75
N ASN A 201 9.88 -8.17 6.57
CA ASN A 201 9.90 -8.02 8.02
C ASN A 201 11.32 -7.82 8.54
N LYS A 202 12.30 -8.56 7.99
CA LYS A 202 13.73 -8.38 8.30
C LYS A 202 14.22 -6.98 7.93
N ALA A 203 13.87 -6.47 6.76
CA ALA A 203 14.26 -5.13 6.33
C ALA A 203 13.66 -4.04 7.25
N VAL A 204 12.37 -4.16 7.59
CA VAL A 204 11.68 -3.27 8.54
C VAL A 204 12.34 -3.33 9.92
N GLU A 205 12.69 -4.51 10.41
CA GLU A 205 13.40 -4.70 11.68
C GLU A 205 14.78 -4.02 11.65
N MET A 206 15.56 -4.21 10.58
CA MET A 206 16.85 -3.54 10.42
C MET A 206 16.72 -2.01 10.43
N ILE A 207 15.74 -1.46 9.71
CA ILE A 207 15.48 -0.01 9.69
C ILE A 207 15.09 0.47 11.09
N ARG A 208 14.18 -0.24 11.77
CA ARG A 208 13.77 0.11 13.15
C ARG A 208 14.95 0.09 14.11
N ILE A 209 15.83 -0.91 14.01
CA ILE A 209 17.04 -0.95 14.84
C ILE A 209 17.87 0.31 14.56
N ILE A 210 18.15 0.66 13.31
CA ILE A 210 18.95 1.85 12.98
C ILE A 210 18.33 3.15 13.52
N THR A 211 17.00 3.28 13.47
CA THR A 211 16.29 4.50 13.88
C THR A 211 15.89 4.54 15.34
N THR A 212 16.04 3.45 16.09
CA THR A 212 15.76 3.43 17.52
C THR A 212 16.86 4.14 18.30
N ASP A 213 16.49 5.03 19.23
CA ASP A 213 17.45 5.56 20.19
C ASP A 213 17.81 4.49 21.21
N TYR A 214 19.09 4.17 21.28
CA TYR A 214 19.61 3.18 22.20
C TYR A 214 19.70 3.75 23.60
N GLU A 215 18.65 3.51 24.39
CA GLU A 215 18.65 3.77 25.82
C GLU A 215 19.41 2.69 26.60
N GLU A 216 19.95 3.07 27.76
CA GLU A 216 20.58 2.12 28.68
C GLU A 216 19.58 1.02 29.08
N GLY A 217 19.96 -0.24 28.85
CA GLY A 217 19.17 -1.40 29.27
C GLY A 217 18.57 -2.23 28.13
N MET A 218 18.55 -1.73 26.89
CA MET A 218 18.03 -2.49 25.74
C MET A 218 18.87 -3.74 25.44
N ILE A 219 18.22 -4.86 25.11
CA ILE A 219 18.89 -6.10 24.71
C ILE A 219 18.82 -6.22 23.18
N LEU A 220 19.96 -6.43 22.52
CA LEU A 220 20.10 -6.54 21.07
C LEU A 220 20.87 -7.81 20.71
N THR A 221 20.67 -8.31 19.50
CA THR A 221 21.49 -9.40 18.95
C THR A 221 22.30 -8.86 17.78
N GLY A 222 23.60 -9.14 17.75
CA GLY A 222 24.49 -8.68 16.71
C GLY A 222 25.58 -9.69 16.36
N LYS A 223 26.35 -9.39 15.31
CA LYS A 223 27.43 -10.23 14.80
C LYS A 223 28.79 -9.63 15.18
N VAL A 224 29.72 -10.45 15.63
CA VAL A 224 31.10 -10.02 15.91
C VAL A 224 31.82 -9.71 14.60
N VAL A 225 32.17 -8.43 14.37
CA VAL A 225 32.83 -7.96 13.14
C VAL A 225 34.33 -7.79 13.30
N SER A 226 34.80 -7.47 14.50
CA SER A 226 36.22 -7.24 14.79
C SER A 226 36.53 -7.56 16.24
N ILE A 227 37.65 -8.22 16.48
CA ILE A 227 38.14 -8.55 17.82
C ILE A 227 39.48 -7.82 18.03
N LYS A 228 39.62 -7.18 19.18
CA LYS A 228 40.84 -6.49 19.64
C LYS A 228 41.19 -6.98 21.04
N GLU A 229 42.41 -6.71 21.49
CA GLU A 229 42.89 -7.14 22.81
C GLU A 229 42.05 -6.59 23.97
N PHE A 230 41.44 -5.41 23.81
CA PHE A 230 40.64 -4.75 24.83
C PHE A 230 39.12 -5.02 24.72
N GLY A 231 38.64 -5.68 23.66
CA GLY A 231 37.22 -5.89 23.45
C GLY A 231 36.83 -6.41 22.06
N ALA A 232 35.53 -6.63 21.86
CA ALA A 232 34.95 -7.03 20.59
C ALA A 232 34.00 -5.94 20.06
N PHE A 233 34.03 -5.72 18.75
CA PHE A 233 33.07 -4.88 18.03
C PHE A 233 31.97 -5.77 17.48
N ILE A 234 30.74 -5.39 17.80
CA ILE A 234 29.53 -6.12 17.44
C ILE A 234 28.69 -5.19 16.57
N GLU A 235 28.41 -5.66 15.36
CA GLU A 235 27.49 -5.02 14.43
C GLU A 235 26.09 -5.59 14.68
N PHE A 236 25.18 -4.76 15.17
CA PHE A 236 23.78 -5.13 15.45
C PHE A 236 22.83 -4.62 14.37
N ALA A 237 23.25 -3.63 13.58
CA ALA A 237 22.59 -3.20 12.36
C ALA A 237 23.63 -2.73 11.33
N PRO A 238 23.33 -2.81 10.02
CA PRO A 238 24.26 -2.39 8.98
C PRO A 238 24.80 -0.98 9.22
N GLY A 239 26.12 -0.86 9.37
CA GLY A 239 26.78 0.44 9.59
C GLY A 239 26.69 1.02 11.00
N LYS A 240 26.10 0.31 11.97
CA LYS A 240 26.11 0.67 13.40
C LYS A 240 26.83 -0.42 14.19
N GLU A 241 27.98 -0.06 14.75
CA GLU A 241 28.80 -0.92 15.58
C GLU A 241 28.78 -0.43 17.03
N GLY A 242 28.82 -1.36 17.98
CA GLY A 242 29.12 -1.05 19.37
C GLY A 242 30.22 -1.95 19.92
N MET A 243 30.80 -1.52 21.03
CA MET A 243 31.98 -2.14 21.62
C MET A 243 31.62 -2.81 22.94
N VAL A 244 31.96 -4.09 23.06
CA VAL A 244 31.98 -4.81 24.35
C VAL A 244 33.41 -4.83 24.86
N HIS A 245 33.62 -4.21 26.02
CA HIS A 245 34.92 -4.26 26.69
C HIS A 245 35.17 -5.66 27.30
N ILE A 246 36.43 -6.12 27.32
CA ILE A 246 36.79 -7.47 27.81
C ILE A 246 36.23 -7.80 29.21
N SER A 247 36.15 -6.82 30.11
CA SER A 247 35.59 -6.96 31.47
C SER A 247 34.05 -7.07 31.54
N LYS A 248 33.38 -6.92 30.39
CA LYS A 248 31.91 -6.95 30.24
C LYS A 248 31.44 -8.14 29.39
N ILE A 249 32.37 -9.00 28.94
CA ILE A 249 32.09 -10.21 28.15
C ILE A 249 31.59 -11.35 29.05
N CYS A 250 32.35 -11.69 30.10
CA CYS A 250 32.02 -12.78 31.01
C CYS A 250 32.15 -12.34 32.48
N LYS A 251 31.51 -13.08 33.40
CA LYS A 251 31.69 -12.91 34.85
C LYS A 251 33.07 -13.37 35.31
N GLU A 252 33.68 -14.30 34.59
CA GLU A 252 35.02 -14.82 34.86
C GLU A 252 36.11 -13.96 34.21
N ARG A 253 37.31 -13.93 34.81
CA ARG A 253 38.43 -13.13 34.31
C ARG A 253 39.08 -13.84 33.13
N ILE A 254 38.76 -13.39 31.93
CA ILE A 254 39.31 -13.89 30.67
C ILE A 254 40.63 -13.19 30.37
N LYS A 255 41.61 -13.93 29.80
CA LYS A 255 42.89 -13.35 29.36
C LYS A 255 42.81 -12.80 27.93
N ARG A 256 42.04 -13.45 27.05
CA ARG A 256 41.84 -13.02 25.65
C ARG A 256 40.36 -13.05 25.29
N VAL A 257 39.93 -12.09 24.46
CA VAL A 257 38.55 -12.04 23.94
C VAL A 257 38.26 -13.24 23.05
N GLU A 258 39.29 -13.71 22.34
CA GLU A 258 39.28 -14.84 21.41
C GLU A 258 38.99 -16.19 22.10
N ASP A 259 39.11 -16.25 23.43
CA ASP A 259 38.80 -17.46 24.20
C ASP A 259 37.28 -17.70 24.30
N ILE A 260 36.47 -16.67 24.05
CA ILE A 260 34.99 -16.72 24.17
C ILE A 260 34.28 -16.32 22.87
N LEU A 261 34.83 -15.40 22.10
CA LEU A 261 34.18 -14.85 20.90
C LEU A 261 34.99 -15.18 19.65
N THR A 262 34.30 -15.65 18.61
CA THR A 262 34.86 -15.85 17.28
C THR A 262 34.39 -14.75 16.34
N LEU A 263 35.22 -14.40 15.36
CA LEU A 263 34.80 -13.52 14.27
C LEU A 263 33.60 -14.15 13.54
N GLY A 264 32.51 -13.38 13.48
CA GLY A 264 31.27 -13.79 12.83
C GLY A 264 30.22 -14.43 13.73
N ASP A 265 30.49 -14.61 15.03
CA ASP A 265 29.51 -15.16 15.97
C ASP A 265 28.32 -14.23 16.19
N LYS A 266 27.12 -14.81 16.30
CA LYS A 266 25.90 -14.10 16.71
C LYS A 266 25.79 -14.11 18.23
N VAL A 267 25.77 -12.93 18.83
CA VAL A 267 25.75 -12.77 20.29
C VAL A 267 24.68 -11.77 20.73
N THR A 268 24.07 -12.06 21.87
CA THR A 268 23.08 -11.19 22.52
C THR A 268 23.79 -10.30 23.53
N VAL A 269 23.55 -8.98 23.46
CA VAL A 269 24.22 -7.96 24.26
C VAL A 269 23.23 -6.95 24.84
N LYS A 270 23.52 -6.42 26.03
CA LYS A 270 22.77 -5.34 26.67
C LYS A 270 23.47 -3.99 26.45
N CYS A 271 22.72 -3.00 25.99
CA CYS A 271 23.17 -1.62 25.81
C CYS A 271 23.44 -0.96 27.18
N LEU A 272 24.65 -0.41 27.33
CA LEU A 272 25.08 0.38 28.49
C LEU A 272 25.19 1.87 28.14
N GLY A 273 24.55 2.33 27.05
CA GLY A 273 24.56 3.71 26.62
C GLY A 273 25.77 4.09 25.75
N LYS A 274 26.00 5.39 25.58
CA LYS A 274 27.10 5.94 24.76
C LYS A 274 28.34 6.20 25.62
N ASP A 275 29.52 5.79 25.13
CA ASP A 275 30.82 6.10 25.74
C ASP A 275 31.19 7.58 25.58
N LYS A 276 32.29 8.01 26.20
CA LYS A 276 32.81 9.40 26.11
C LYS A 276 33.15 9.86 24.69
N MET A 277 33.24 8.95 23.73
CA MET A 277 33.49 9.20 22.31
C MET A 277 32.22 9.03 21.45
N GLY A 278 31.05 8.85 22.07
CA GLY A 278 29.75 8.70 21.39
C GLY A 278 29.48 7.30 20.83
N ARG A 279 30.35 6.31 21.09
CA ARG A 279 30.16 4.92 20.63
C ARG A 279 29.28 4.14 21.58
N ILE A 280 28.43 3.26 21.06
CA ILE A 280 27.53 2.45 21.90
C ILE A 280 28.37 1.40 22.64
N SER A 281 28.24 1.39 23.97
CA SER A 281 28.89 0.40 24.83
C SER A 281 27.92 -0.73 25.14
N PHE A 282 28.39 -1.96 25.02
CA PHE A 282 27.60 -3.16 25.25
C PHE A 282 28.17 -4.01 26.37
N SER A 283 27.31 -4.82 26.99
CA SER A 283 27.71 -5.87 27.93
C SER A 283 26.99 -7.17 27.65
N MET A 284 27.75 -8.26 27.61
CA MET A 284 27.21 -9.63 27.52
C MET A 284 26.91 -10.22 28.89
N LYS A 285 27.70 -9.87 29.93
CA LYS A 285 27.48 -10.38 31.29
C LYS A 285 26.20 -9.88 31.96
N ASP A 286 25.71 -8.71 31.54
CA ASP A 286 24.56 -8.01 32.14
C ASP A 286 23.24 -8.38 31.40
N VAL A 287 23.30 -9.27 30.40
CA VAL A 287 22.14 -9.92 29.77
C VAL A 287 21.61 -10.96 30.74
N VAL A 288 20.37 -10.79 31.20
CA VAL A 288 19.71 -11.78 32.04
C VAL A 288 19.30 -12.93 31.13
N GLN A 289 19.91 -14.11 31.32
CA GLN A 289 19.37 -15.37 30.79
C GLN A 289 18.16 -15.79 31.60
#